data_AF-A0A2T7TSK0-F1
#
_entry.id   AF-A0A2T7TSK0-F1
#
_cell.length_a   1.000
_cell.length_b   1.000
_cell.length_c   1.000
_cell.angle_alpha   90.00
_cell.angle_beta   90.00
_cell.angle_gamma   90.00
#
_symmetry.space_group_name_H-M   'P 1'
#
loop_
_entity.id
_entity.type
_entity.pdbx_description
1 polymer ?
#
loop_
_entity_poly.entity_id
_entity_poly.type
_entity_poly.pdbx_seq_one_letter_code
_entity_poly.pdbx_strand_id
1 'polypeptide(L)'
;MLERYFVKPETVDRIRMSWLGPHIEFYITALTEQGYSARSILRRVPILMRFGEFAHARHITSVAQAEGRVDAFVAEWLAARRDKSVGLLSVPE
;
A
#
# COMPACT_ATOMS: atom_id res chain seq x y z
N MET A 1 2.45 -16.93 -3.43
CA MET A 1 3.27 -16.11 -4.37
C MET A 1 4.08 -15.06 -3.60
N LEU A 2 3.48 -14.45 -2.58
CA LEU A 2 4.09 -13.45 -1.70
C LEU A 2 5.40 -13.90 -1.02
N GLU A 3 5.52 -15.19 -0.70
CA GLU A 3 6.67 -15.80 -0.03
C GLU A 3 7.98 -15.66 -0.81
N ARG A 4 7.90 -15.40 -2.14
CA ARG A 4 9.07 -15.11 -2.97
C ARG A 4 9.68 -13.73 -2.69
N TYR A 5 8.91 -12.83 -2.09
CA TYR A 5 9.30 -11.44 -1.86
C TYR A 5 9.39 -11.11 -0.37
N PHE A 6 8.57 -11.72 0.48
CA PHE A 6 8.51 -11.43 1.90
C PHE A 6 8.99 -12.62 2.72
N VAL A 7 10.13 -12.45 3.39
CA VAL A 7 10.76 -13.50 4.21
C VAL A 7 10.00 -13.73 5.53
N LYS A 8 9.39 -12.69 6.09
CA LYS A 8 8.67 -12.77 7.36
C LYS A 8 7.26 -13.32 7.15
N PRO A 9 6.90 -14.49 7.72
CA PRO A 9 5.57 -15.08 7.58
C PRO A 9 4.47 -14.11 8.02
N GLU A 10 4.70 -13.35 9.09
CA GLU A 10 3.73 -12.38 9.63
C GLU A 10 3.42 -11.26 8.63
N THR A 11 4.37 -10.93 7.74
CA THR A 11 4.14 -9.96 6.67
C THR A 11 3.23 -10.55 5.59
N VAL A 12 3.43 -11.81 5.23
CA VAL A 12 2.58 -12.52 4.27
C VAL A 12 1.17 -12.66 4.82
N ASP A 13 1.03 -13.05 6.08
CA ASP A 13 -0.25 -13.21 6.75
C ASP A 13 -1.01 -11.89 6.81
N ARG A 14 -0.34 -10.80 7.18
CA ARG A 14 -0.96 -9.47 7.18
C ARG A 14 -1.46 -9.05 5.79
N ILE A 15 -0.72 -9.36 4.72
CA ILE A 15 -1.17 -9.07 3.36
C ILE A 15 -2.42 -9.89 3.03
N ARG A 16 -2.44 -11.18 3.39
CA ARG A 16 -3.58 -12.07 3.16
C ARG A 16 -4.82 -11.71 3.97
N MET A 17 -4.65 -11.19 5.18
CA MET A 17 -5.73 -10.72 6.04
C MET A 17 -6.32 -9.38 5.61
N SER A 18 -5.64 -8.64 4.73
CA SER A 18 -6.19 -7.43 4.13
C SER A 18 -7.38 -7.79 3.22
N TRP A 19 -8.44 -6.98 3.24
CA TRP A 19 -9.54 -7.12 2.28
C TRP A 19 -9.06 -6.95 0.83
N LEU A 20 -7.93 -6.27 0.61
CA LEU A 20 -7.28 -6.12 -0.69
C LEU A 20 -6.29 -7.27 -1.00
N GLY A 21 -6.08 -8.20 -0.07
CA GLY A 21 -5.07 -9.27 -0.14
C GLY A 21 -5.11 -10.08 -1.45
N PRO A 22 -6.28 -10.62 -1.88
CA PRO A 22 -6.38 -11.34 -3.13
C PRO A 22 -5.99 -10.51 -4.36
N HIS A 23 -6.36 -9.22 -4.38
CA HIS A 23 -6.02 -8.31 -5.47
C HIS A 23 -4.53 -7.94 -5.47
N ILE A 24 -3.92 -7.80 -4.28
CA ILE A 24 -2.47 -7.60 -4.14
C ILE A 24 -1.71 -8.82 -4.68
N GLU A 25 -2.13 -10.04 -4.34
CA GLU A 25 -1.46 -11.25 -4.81
C GLU A 25 -1.62 -11.46 -6.33
N PHE A 26 -2.80 -11.17 -6.89
CA PHE A 26 -3.01 -11.16 -8.35
C PHE A 26 -2.10 -10.14 -9.05
N TYR A 27 -2.03 -8.91 -8.52
CA TYR A 27 -1.20 -7.86 -9.08
C TYR A 27 0.29 -8.21 -9.06
N ILE A 28 0.79 -8.79 -7.96
CA ILE A 28 2.19 -9.20 -7.84
C ILE A 28 2.50 -10.35 -8.80
N THR A 29 1.57 -11.29 -8.97
CA THR A 29 1.71 -12.38 -9.95
C THR A 29 1.90 -11.80 -11.35
N ALA A 30 1.03 -10.89 -11.78
CA ALA A 30 1.11 -10.24 -13.09
C ALA A 30 2.41 -9.44 -13.26
N LEU A 31 2.86 -8.69 -12.24
CA LEU A 31 4.15 -7.98 -12.29
C LEU A 31 5.33 -8.94 -12.43
N THR A 32 5.26 -10.10 -11.79
CA THR A 32 6.33 -11.09 -11.86
C THR A 32 6.43 -11.72 -13.23
N GLU A 33 5.28 -12.07 -13.82
CA GLU A 33 5.19 -12.59 -15.19
C GLU A 33 5.71 -11.58 -16.22
N GLN A 34 5.53 -10.29 -15.96
CA GLN A 34 6.08 -9.20 -16.77
C GLN A 34 7.57 -8.91 -16.50
N GLY A 35 8.24 -9.67 -15.63
CA GLY A 35 9.66 -9.54 -15.36
C GLY A 35 10.06 -8.36 -14.46
N TYR A 36 9.13 -7.79 -13.68
CA TYR A 36 9.47 -6.72 -12.75
C TYR A 36 10.39 -7.21 -11.63
N SER A 37 11.35 -6.35 -11.26
CA SER A 37 12.28 -6.65 -10.17
C SER A 37 11.58 -6.80 -8.81
N ALA A 38 12.14 -7.64 -7.94
CA ALA A 38 11.72 -7.77 -6.54
C ALA A 38 11.68 -6.41 -5.82
N ARG A 39 12.63 -5.52 -6.11
CA ARG A 39 12.67 -4.16 -5.56
C ARG A 39 11.46 -3.32 -5.96
N SER A 40 10.91 -3.49 -7.17
CA SER A 40 9.68 -2.82 -7.59
C SER A 40 8.49 -3.33 -6.78
N ILE A 41 8.37 -4.65 -6.63
CA ILE A 41 7.30 -5.31 -5.89
C ILE A 41 7.32 -4.86 -4.42
N LEU A 42 8.47 -4.97 -3.76
CA LEU A 42 8.67 -4.60 -2.35
C LEU A 42 8.30 -3.15 -2.04
N ARG A 43 8.39 -2.23 -3.02
CA ARG A 43 7.99 -0.83 -2.85
C ARG A 43 6.50 -0.60 -3.07
N ARG A 44 5.86 -1.36 -3.94
CA ARG A 44 4.44 -1.19 -4.31
C ARG A 44 3.50 -1.77 -3.27
N VAL A 45 3.82 -2.93 -2.69
CA VAL A 45 2.93 -3.62 -1.74
C VAL A 45 2.59 -2.77 -0.51
N PRO A 46 3.54 -2.10 0.17
CA PRO A 46 3.19 -1.26 1.32
C PRO A 46 2.25 -0.10 0.97
N ILE A 47 2.33 0.43 -0.26
CA ILE A 47 1.44 1.49 -0.74
C ILE A 47 0.03 0.94 -0.91
N LEU A 48 -0.11 -0.23 -1.54
CA LEU A 48 -1.41 -0.90 -1.71
C LEU A 48 -2.05 -1.29 -0.37
N MET A 49 -1.26 -1.78 0.58
CA MET A 49 -1.74 -2.09 1.94
C MET A 49 -2.30 -0.85 2.63
N ARG A 50 -1.58 0.27 2.60
CA ARG A 50 -2.04 1.52 3.20
C ARG A 50 -3.23 2.15 2.47
N PHE A 51 -3.32 1.96 1.15
CA PHE A 51 -4.53 2.32 0.41
C PHE A 51 -5.74 1.47 0.85
N GLY A 52 -5.54 0.16 1.04
CA GLY A 52 -6.55 -0.74 1.59
C GLY A 52 -7.03 -0.29 2.97
N GLU A 53 -6.12 0.09 3.87
CA GLU A 53 -6.45 0.65 5.18
C GLU A 53 -7.24 1.97 5.07
N PHE A 54 -6.81 2.89 4.20
CA PHE A 54 -7.48 4.16 3.94
C PHE A 54 -8.92 3.98 3.45
N ALA A 55 -9.14 3.02 2.57
CA ALA A 55 -10.46 2.69 2.02
C ALA A 55 -11.34 2.01 3.09
N HIS A 56 -10.79 1.06 3.85
CA HIS A 56 -11.50 0.39 4.92
C HIS A 56 -11.94 1.36 6.03
N ALA A 57 -11.09 2.33 6.39
CA ALA A 57 -11.43 3.40 7.33
C ALA A 57 -12.60 4.29 6.85
N ARG A 58 -12.96 4.23 5.57
CA ARG A 58 -14.10 4.92 4.96
C ARG A 58 -15.24 3.94 4.61
N HIS A 59 -15.24 2.76 5.23
CA HIS A 59 -16.20 1.67 5.01
C HIS A 59 -16.28 1.19 3.57
N ILE A 60 -15.21 1.38 2.79
CA ILE A 60 -15.11 0.86 1.42
C ILE A 60 -14.49 -0.53 1.49
N THR A 61 -15.22 -1.51 0.96
CA THR A 61 -14.83 -2.93 0.97
C THR A 61 -14.81 -3.56 -0.43
N SER A 62 -14.99 -2.74 -1.49
CA SER A 62 -14.92 -3.20 -2.88
C SER A 62 -13.91 -2.39 -3.69
N VAL A 63 -13.21 -3.05 -4.60
CA VAL A 63 -12.19 -2.40 -5.46
C VAL A 63 -12.82 -1.33 -6.35
N ALA A 64 -14.00 -1.60 -6.91
CA ALA A 64 -14.71 -0.65 -7.76
C ALA A 64 -15.04 0.67 -7.05
N GLN A 65 -15.42 0.61 -5.77
CA GLN A 65 -15.64 1.82 -4.96
C GLN A 65 -14.32 2.48 -4.54
N ALA A 66 -13.29 1.68 -4.28
CA ALA A 66 -11.98 2.19 -3.87
C ALA A 66 -11.29 2.95 -5.01
N GLU A 67 -11.45 2.52 -6.25
CA GLU A 67 -10.88 3.18 -7.44
C GLU A 67 -11.23 4.67 -7.50
N GLY A 68 -12.50 5.03 -7.24
CA GLY A 68 -12.95 6.42 -7.18
C GLY A 68 -12.38 7.25 -6.02
N ARG A 69 -11.56 6.66 -5.13
CA ARG A 69 -10.93 7.33 -3.99
C ARG A 69 -9.41 7.44 -4.09
N VAL A 70 -8.81 7.02 -5.21
CA VAL A 70 -7.36 7.11 -5.41
C VAL A 70 -6.85 8.55 -5.25
N ASP A 71 -7.52 9.54 -5.83
CA ASP A 71 -7.11 10.94 -5.72
C ASP A 71 -7.19 11.46 -4.28
N ALA A 72 -8.25 11.10 -3.56
CA ALA A 72 -8.40 11.47 -2.15
C ALA A 72 -7.29 10.85 -1.29
N PHE A 73 -6.92 9.60 -1.57
CA PHE A 73 -5.79 8.94 -0.92
C PHE A 73 -4.46 9.66 -1.22
N VAL A 74 -4.20 9.99 -2.48
CA VAL A 74 -2.97 10.71 -2.87
C VAL A 74 -2.89 12.07 -2.19
N ALA A 75 -4.00 12.82 -2.14
CA ALA A 75 -4.07 14.11 -1.49
C ALA A 75 -3.73 14.02 0.01
N GLU A 76 -4.35 13.08 0.73
CA GLU A 76 -4.08 12.85 2.16
C GLU A 76 -2.63 12.38 2.38
N TRP A 77 -2.13 11.49 1.53
CA TRP A 77 -0.78 10.99 1.61
C TRP A 77 0.27 12.10 1.43
N LEU A 78 0.07 13.00 0.47
CA LEU A 78 0.95 14.13 0.23
C LEU A 78 0.85 15.19 1.34
N ALA A 79 -0.33 15.40 1.91
CA ALA A 79 -0.52 16.28 3.07
C ALA A 79 0.27 15.75 4.28
N ALA A 80 0.14 14.47 4.61
CA ALA A 80 0.86 13.85 5.73
C ALA A 80 2.40 13.87 5.56
N ARG A 81 2.90 13.90 4.31
CA ARG A 81 4.35 14.06 4.03
C ARG A 81 4.84 15.49 4.16
N ARG A 82 4.01 16.48 3.78
CA ARG A 82 4.30 17.90 3.97
C ARG A 82 4.35 18.27 5.46
N ASP A 83 3.44 17.73 6.25
CA ASP A 83 3.38 18.00 7.69
C ASP A 83 4.61 17.42 8.44
N LYS A 84 5.06 16.22 8.05
CA LYS A 84 6.31 15.63 8.56
C LYS A 84 7.58 16.40 8.17
N SER A 85 7.56 17.17 7.08
CA SER A 85 8.71 18.01 6.70
C SER A 85 8.73 19.34 7.44
N VAL A 86 7.56 19.88 7.80
CA VAL A 86 7.46 21.07 8.67
C VAL A 86 7.87 20.75 10.11
N GLY A 87 7.49 19.58 10.65
CA GLY A 87 7.87 19.16 12.01
C GLY A 87 9.37 18.91 12.23
N LEU A 88 10.17 18.73 11.17
CA LEU A 88 11.63 18.57 11.23
C LEU A 88 12.40 19.90 11.04
N LEU A 89 11.71 20.99 10.68
CA LEU A 89 12.31 22.32 10.52
C LEU A 89 12.07 23.25 11.72
N SER A 90 11.37 22.78 12.75
CA SER A 90 11.22 23.49 14.03
C SER A 90 12.11 22.84 15.10
N VAL A 91 13.39 23.19 15.09
CA VAL A 91 14.25 23.11 16.29
C VAL A 91 14.27 24.52 16.89
N PRO A 92 13.80 24.74 18.13
CA PRO A 92 13.97 26.03 18.79
C PRO A 92 15.44 26.21 19.17
N GLU A 93 15.96 27.43 18.97
CA GLU A 93 17.29 27.88 19.40
C GLU A 93 17.50 27.76 20.92
#